data_AF-A0A081K5X7-F1
#
_entry.id   AF-A0A081K5X7-F1
#
_cell.length_a   1.000
_cell.length_b   1.000
_cell.length_c   1.000
_cell.angle_alpha   90.00
_cell.angle_beta   90.00
_cell.angle_gamma   90.00
#
_symmetry.space_group_name_H-M   'P 1'
#
loop_
_entity.id
_entity.type
_entity.pdbx_description
1 polymer ?
#
loop_
_entity_poly.entity_id
_entity_poly.type
_entity_poly.pdbx_seq_one_letter_code
_entity_poly.pdbx_strand_id
1 'polypeptide(L)'
;MKNVFSGMLVSLALFLAGCASTQESQEVMAENSEVEVTRQFTGSTMTPDPVMQQVMELSKAGVLKNVRMTRSIPAQITATGPENVLACISSEGSRWLEEQQECEYMAEEICAELGGDFDPCASACRNDPEAMVCVLMCVQVCSFAE
;
A
#
# COMPACT_ATOMS: atom_id res chain seq x y z
N MET A 1 68.91 45.66 -8.74
CA MET A 1 68.74 44.67 -7.65
C MET A 1 67.28 44.78 -7.23
N LYS A 2 66.33 43.85 -7.46
CA LYS A 2 66.36 42.37 -7.51
C LYS A 2 67.13 41.79 -6.30
N ASN A 3 66.68 40.85 -5.46
CA ASN A 3 65.44 40.05 -5.28
C ASN A 3 65.51 39.50 -3.80
N VAL A 4 64.55 38.83 -3.14
CA VAL A 4 63.24 38.22 -3.47
C VAL A 4 62.38 38.07 -2.18
N PHE A 5 61.04 38.05 -2.32
CA PHE A 5 59.97 37.45 -1.48
C PHE A 5 60.24 36.95 -0.05
N SER A 6 59.38 37.38 0.89
CA SER A 6 59.05 36.68 2.15
C SER A 6 57.56 36.29 2.11
N GLY A 7 57.17 35.21 2.81
CA GLY A 7 55.75 34.91 3.07
C GLY A 7 55.10 33.78 2.25
N MET A 8 55.81 32.70 1.95
CA MET A 8 55.15 31.41 1.75
C MET A 8 54.77 30.84 3.13
N LEU A 9 53.50 30.50 3.37
CA LEU A 9 53.07 29.26 4.04
C LEU A 9 51.53 29.20 4.27
N VAL A 10 50.98 28.04 3.91
CA VAL A 10 49.74 27.39 4.38
C VAL A 10 48.40 28.10 4.11
N SER A 11 47.80 27.71 2.98
CA SER A 11 46.35 27.57 2.85
C SER A 11 45.82 26.62 3.92
N LEU A 12 44.76 27.00 4.63
CA LEU A 12 43.90 26.04 5.35
C LEU A 12 42.42 26.40 5.16
N ALA A 13 41.91 26.06 3.97
CA ALA A 13 40.47 26.07 3.72
C ALA A 13 39.87 24.80 4.34
N LEU A 14 39.26 24.93 5.51
CA LEU A 14 38.54 23.86 6.21
C LEU A 14 37.17 24.34 6.72
N PHE A 15 36.35 24.87 5.80
CA PHE A 15 34.90 24.90 6.00
C PHE A 15 34.30 23.56 5.57
N LEU A 16 34.57 22.52 6.36
CA LEU A 16 33.66 21.37 6.39
C LEU A 16 32.40 21.83 7.13
N ALA A 17 31.41 22.29 6.36
CA ALA A 17 30.03 22.28 6.80
C ALA A 17 29.63 20.81 6.96
N GLY A 18 29.97 20.23 8.11
CA GLY A 18 29.55 18.90 8.47
C GLY A 18 28.04 18.89 8.59
N CYS A 19 27.37 18.20 7.66
CA CYS A 19 26.09 17.60 7.96
C CYS A 19 26.34 16.60 9.10
N ALA A 20 26.19 17.05 10.34
CA ALA A 20 26.01 16.16 11.47
C ALA A 20 24.64 15.50 11.28
N SER A 21 24.59 14.47 10.42
CA SER A 21 23.56 13.46 10.53
C SER A 21 23.79 12.78 11.87
N THR A 22 23.08 13.25 12.89
CA THR A 22 22.89 12.49 14.12
C THR A 22 22.27 11.18 13.70
N GLN A 23 23.10 10.15 13.55
CA GLN A 23 22.66 8.77 13.59
C GLN A 23 22.32 8.50 15.06
N GLU A 24 21.21 9.08 15.50
CA GLU A 24 20.49 8.57 16.65
C GLU A 24 20.08 7.18 16.23
N SER A 25 20.66 6.18 16.89
CA SER A 25 20.21 4.80 16.84
C SER A 25 18.83 4.76 17.48
N GLN A 26 17.83 5.24 16.75
CA GLN A 26 16.45 5.12 17.14
C GLN A 26 16.12 3.64 16.97
N GLU A 27 16.22 2.90 18.09
CA GLU A 27 15.44 1.69 18.30
C GLU A 27 13.96 2.10 18.21
N VAL A 28 13.48 2.28 16.99
CA VAL A 28 12.06 2.39 16.69
C VAL A 28 11.49 1.02 17.02
N MET A 29 10.90 0.94 18.21
CA MET A 29 10.10 -0.20 18.63
C MET A 29 9.07 -0.49 17.54
N ALA A 30 8.81 -1.78 17.30
CA ALA A 30 7.78 -2.20 16.37
C ALA A 30 6.42 -1.68 16.86
N GLU A 31 5.97 -0.57 16.28
CA GLU A 31 4.64 -0.02 16.43
C GLU A 31 4.00 -0.03 15.05
N ASN A 32 2.90 -0.77 14.92
CA ASN A 32 2.18 -1.05 13.67
C ASN A 32 1.43 0.21 13.21
N SER A 33 2.19 1.24 12.82
CA SER A 33 1.66 2.53 12.36
C SER A 33 1.33 2.42 10.87
N GLU A 34 0.06 2.15 10.59
CA GLU A 34 -0.56 2.07 9.27
C GLU A 34 -0.04 3.15 8.30
N VAL A 35 0.92 2.78 7.43
CA VAL A 35 1.48 3.73 6.47
C VAL A 35 0.49 3.90 5.31
N GLU A 36 -0.28 4.99 5.34
CA GLU A 36 -1.13 5.35 4.21
C GLU A 36 -0.29 5.65 2.97
N VAL A 37 -0.38 4.79 1.96
CA VAL A 37 0.28 4.97 0.66
C VAL A 37 -0.69 5.57 -0.35
N THR A 38 -0.18 6.23 -1.39
CA THR A 38 -0.99 6.69 -2.53
C THR A 38 -0.63 5.90 -3.76
N ARG A 39 -1.61 5.21 -4.36
CA ARG A 39 -1.44 4.40 -5.58
C ARG A 39 -2.35 4.88 -6.69
N GLN A 40 -1.90 4.69 -7.94
CA GLN A 40 -2.73 4.81 -9.13
C GLN A 40 -2.97 3.41 -9.70
N PHE A 41 -4.22 3.10 -10.03
CA PHE A 41 -4.64 1.83 -10.60
C PHE A 41 -5.73 2.02 -11.66
N THR A 42 -6.00 0.95 -12.41
CA THR A 42 -6.92 0.94 -13.55
C THR A 42 -8.19 0.21 -13.15
N GLY A 43 -9.35 0.82 -13.39
CA GLY A 43 -10.65 0.17 -13.23
C GLY A 43 -10.93 -0.85 -14.34
N SER A 44 -11.98 -1.65 -14.17
CA SER A 44 -12.37 -2.65 -15.17
C SER A 44 -12.99 -2.02 -16.42
N THR A 45 -13.16 -2.84 -17.47
CA THR A 45 -13.94 -2.49 -18.66
C THR A 45 -15.43 -2.90 -18.54
N MET A 46 -15.81 -3.58 -17.46
CA MET A 46 -17.20 -3.93 -17.16
C MET A 46 -18.07 -2.70 -16.88
N THR A 47 -19.39 -2.84 -17.03
CA THR A 47 -20.37 -1.79 -16.73
C THR A 47 -21.52 -2.37 -15.89
N PRO A 48 -21.72 -1.93 -14.62
CA PRO A 48 -20.86 -1.00 -13.87
C PRO A 48 -19.43 -1.56 -13.67
N ASP A 49 -18.47 -0.67 -13.45
CA ASP A 49 -17.08 -1.04 -13.16
C ASP A 49 -16.97 -1.50 -11.69
N PRO A 50 -16.71 -2.80 -11.40
CA PRO A 50 -16.63 -3.32 -10.04
C PRO A 50 -15.48 -2.71 -9.23
N VAL A 51 -14.39 -2.29 -9.87
CA VAL A 51 -13.26 -1.63 -9.17
C VAL A 51 -13.71 -0.25 -8.70
N MET A 52 -14.37 0.52 -9.57
CA MET A 52 -14.94 1.81 -9.21
C MET A 52 -16.00 1.69 -8.10
N GLN A 53 -16.85 0.65 -8.14
CA GLN A 53 -17.84 0.40 -7.08
C GLN A 53 -17.16 0.21 -5.71
N GLN A 54 -16.16 -0.67 -5.61
CA GLN A 54 -15.39 -0.87 -4.38
C GLN A 54 -14.72 0.42 -3.90
N VAL A 55 -14.07 1.17 -4.80
CA VAL A 55 -13.43 2.44 -4.46
C VAL A 55 -14.41 3.45 -3.85
N MET A 56 -15.63 3.54 -4.39
CA MET A 56 -16.66 4.43 -3.86
C MET A 56 -17.20 3.96 -2.50
N GLU A 57 -17.33 2.66 -2.28
CA GLU A 57 -17.74 2.08 -1.00
C GLU A 57 -16.69 2.29 0.10
N LEU A 58 -15.42 1.98 -0.19
CA LEU A 58 -14.30 2.17 0.73
C LEU A 58 -14.00 3.65 1.01
N SER A 59 -14.22 4.53 0.03
CA SER A 59 -14.11 5.98 0.27
C SER A 59 -15.24 6.52 1.13
N LYS A 60 -16.47 5.99 0.97
CA LYS A 60 -17.61 6.30 1.84
C LYS A 60 -17.40 5.77 3.26
N ALA A 61 -16.73 4.64 3.43
CA ALA A 61 -16.33 4.09 4.73
C ALA A 61 -15.18 4.87 5.40
N GLY A 62 -14.46 5.73 4.66
CA GLY A 62 -13.32 6.50 5.15
C GLY A 62 -11.96 5.81 5.03
N VAL A 63 -11.95 4.56 4.57
CA VAL A 63 -10.75 3.72 4.32
C VAL A 63 -9.91 4.31 3.18
N LEU A 64 -10.56 4.80 2.12
CA LEU A 64 -9.89 5.47 1.00
C LEU A 64 -10.11 6.99 1.00
N LYS A 65 -8.99 7.70 0.99
CA LYS A 65 -8.89 9.17 0.98
C LYS A 65 -8.36 9.65 -0.37
N ASN A 66 -8.51 10.95 -0.64
CA ASN A 66 -7.98 11.64 -1.84
C ASN A 66 -8.37 11.01 -3.19
N VAL A 67 -9.48 10.27 -3.27
CA VAL A 67 -9.92 9.57 -4.48
C VAL A 67 -10.10 10.53 -5.65
N ARG A 68 -9.42 10.26 -6.77
CA ARG A 68 -9.47 11.06 -8.00
C ARG A 68 -9.56 10.14 -9.21
N MET A 69 -10.50 10.42 -10.10
CA MET A 69 -10.57 9.79 -11.42
C MET A 69 -9.99 10.75 -12.47
N THR A 70 -8.97 10.31 -13.21
CA THR A 70 -8.26 11.12 -14.23
C THR A 70 -8.69 10.81 -15.66
N ARG A 71 -9.25 9.61 -15.91
CA ARG A 71 -9.84 9.15 -17.17
C ARG A 71 -11.00 8.20 -16.87
N SER A 72 -11.92 8.04 -17.83
CA SER A 72 -13.18 7.30 -17.65
C SER A 72 -13.23 5.90 -18.27
N ILE A 73 -12.41 5.57 -19.28
CA ILE A 73 -12.44 4.25 -19.96
C ILE A 73 -11.02 3.79 -20.34
N PRO A 74 -10.49 2.71 -19.74
CA PRO A 74 -10.88 2.25 -18.39
C PRO A 74 -10.66 3.38 -17.37
N ALA A 75 -11.33 3.31 -16.22
CA ALA A 75 -11.17 4.33 -15.19
C ALA A 75 -9.68 4.40 -14.76
N GLN A 76 -9.14 5.60 -14.62
CA GLN A 76 -7.78 5.81 -14.08
C GLN A 76 -7.92 6.46 -12.72
N ILE A 77 -7.75 5.65 -11.67
CA ILE A 77 -8.10 5.98 -10.30
C ILE A 77 -6.80 6.22 -9.52
N THR A 78 -6.76 7.29 -8.73
CA THR A 78 -5.73 7.52 -7.71
C THR A 78 -6.41 7.61 -6.35
N ALA A 79 -5.90 6.90 -5.36
CA ALA A 79 -6.42 6.92 -3.99
C ALA A 79 -5.28 6.80 -2.96
N THR A 80 -5.53 7.29 -1.75
CA THR A 80 -4.67 7.16 -0.57
C THR A 80 -5.35 6.25 0.45
N GLY A 81 -4.62 5.35 1.11
CA GLY A 81 -5.16 4.47 2.15
C GLY A 81 -4.17 3.35 2.51
N PRO A 82 -4.60 2.32 3.25
CA PRO A 82 -3.77 1.18 3.61
C PRO A 82 -3.23 0.43 2.39
N GLU A 83 -1.99 -0.06 2.46
CA GLU A 83 -1.32 -0.67 1.31
C GLU A 83 -1.95 -2.00 0.90
N ASN A 84 -2.41 -2.81 1.87
CA ASN A 84 -3.14 -4.06 1.63
C ASN A 84 -4.49 -3.83 0.92
N VAL A 85 -5.28 -2.84 1.36
CA VAL A 85 -6.54 -2.43 0.72
C VAL A 85 -6.28 -1.99 -0.73
N LEU A 86 -5.30 -1.10 -0.93
CA LEU A 86 -4.97 -0.57 -2.25
C LEU A 86 -4.39 -1.64 -3.19
N ALA A 87 -3.59 -2.58 -2.68
CA ALA A 87 -3.11 -3.72 -3.44
C ALA A 87 -4.27 -4.64 -3.85
N CYS A 88 -5.16 -4.97 -2.92
CA CYS A 88 -6.34 -5.79 -3.17
C CYS A 88 -7.19 -5.25 -4.33
N ILE A 89 -7.69 -4.01 -4.21
CA ILE A 89 -8.62 -3.44 -5.21
C ILE A 89 -7.95 -3.02 -6.52
N SER A 90 -6.61 -3.05 -6.60
CA SER A 90 -5.88 -2.78 -7.85
C SER A 90 -5.87 -3.96 -8.83
N SER A 91 -6.27 -5.15 -8.36
CA SER A 91 -6.38 -6.38 -9.16
C SER A 91 -7.81 -6.59 -9.66
N GLU A 92 -7.97 -6.91 -10.95
CA GLU A 92 -9.30 -7.15 -11.53
C GLU A 92 -9.91 -8.46 -10.99
N GLY A 93 -11.12 -8.36 -10.46
CA GLY A 93 -11.85 -9.49 -9.86
C GLY A 93 -11.58 -9.71 -8.37
N SER A 94 -10.52 -9.11 -7.80
CA SER A 94 -10.27 -9.15 -6.37
C SER A 94 -11.26 -8.25 -5.60
N ARG A 95 -11.52 -8.60 -4.33
CA ARG A 95 -12.49 -7.88 -3.49
C ARG A 95 -12.00 -7.70 -2.06
N TRP A 96 -12.03 -6.46 -1.56
CA TRP A 96 -11.76 -6.19 -0.15
C TRP A 96 -13.02 -6.37 0.71
N LEU A 97 -12.87 -7.04 1.85
CA LEU A 97 -13.91 -7.30 2.84
C LEU A 97 -13.55 -6.58 4.15
N GLU A 98 -14.02 -5.33 4.28
CA GLU A 98 -13.65 -4.41 5.36
C GLU A 98 -13.90 -4.96 6.77
N GLU A 99 -15.02 -5.66 6.98
CA GLU A 99 -15.38 -6.19 8.30
C GLU A 99 -14.49 -7.35 8.77
N GLN A 100 -13.82 -8.03 7.83
CA GLN A 100 -12.94 -9.17 8.10
C GLN A 100 -11.45 -8.85 7.89
N GLN A 101 -11.13 -7.68 7.34
CA GLN A 101 -9.79 -7.33 6.86
C GLN A 101 -9.22 -8.39 5.90
N GLU A 102 -10.06 -8.91 5.01
CA GLU A 102 -9.71 -9.93 4.02
C GLU A 102 -9.69 -9.36 2.59
N CYS A 103 -8.81 -9.88 1.74
CA CYS A 103 -8.91 -9.73 0.29
C CYS A 103 -9.23 -11.06 -0.39
N GLU A 104 -10.36 -11.14 -1.10
CA GLU A 104 -10.70 -12.25 -1.97
C GLU A 104 -9.93 -12.16 -3.29
N TYR A 105 -9.42 -13.29 -3.77
CA TYR A 105 -8.66 -13.45 -5.01
C TYR A 105 -7.38 -12.59 -5.10
N MET A 106 -6.73 -12.31 -3.98
CA MET A 106 -5.33 -11.84 -3.98
C MET A 106 -4.39 -12.99 -4.37
N ALA A 107 -3.29 -12.68 -5.07
CA ALA A 107 -2.23 -13.65 -5.37
C ALA A 107 -1.43 -13.99 -4.10
N GLU A 108 -0.99 -15.25 -3.97
CA GLU A 108 -0.19 -15.75 -2.84
C GLU A 108 1.05 -14.89 -2.58
N GLU A 109 1.77 -14.53 -3.65
CA GLU A 109 3.00 -13.74 -3.56
C GLU A 109 2.73 -12.33 -3.01
N ILE A 110 1.66 -11.68 -3.46
CA ILE A 110 1.26 -10.35 -2.99
C ILE A 110 0.78 -10.42 -1.53
N CYS A 111 0.05 -11.48 -1.16
CA CYS A 111 -0.38 -11.69 0.23
C CYS A 111 0.82 -11.81 1.17
N ALA A 112 1.78 -12.67 0.82
CA ALA A 112 3.00 -12.90 1.59
C ALA A 112 3.92 -11.66 1.65
N GLU A 113 4.06 -10.91 0.55
CA GLU A 113 4.80 -9.64 0.51
C GLU A 113 4.20 -8.57 1.45
N LEU A 114 2.89 -8.59 1.64
CA LEU A 114 2.15 -7.68 2.54
C LEU A 114 2.02 -8.21 3.97
N GLY A 115 2.55 -9.40 4.26
CA GLY A 115 2.51 -10.00 5.60
C GLY A 115 1.15 -10.60 6.02
N GLY A 116 0.24 -10.84 5.07
CA GLY A 116 -1.04 -11.51 5.34
C GLY A 116 -0.93 -13.04 5.40
N ASP A 117 -1.98 -13.69 5.91
CA ASP A 117 -2.13 -15.15 5.88
C ASP A 117 -2.95 -15.59 4.66
N PHE A 118 -2.43 -16.54 3.87
CA PHE A 118 -3.01 -16.95 2.59
C PHE A 118 -3.73 -18.29 2.70
N ASP A 119 -5.05 -18.27 2.50
CA ASP A 119 -5.86 -19.48 2.32
C ASP A 119 -6.17 -19.69 0.82
N PRO A 120 -5.58 -20.71 0.16
CA PRO A 120 -5.86 -21.01 -1.25
C PRO A 120 -7.28 -21.58 -1.50
N CYS A 121 -8.00 -22.02 -0.45
CA CYS A 121 -9.32 -22.61 -0.56
C CYS A 121 -10.22 -22.34 0.65
N ALA A 122 -10.40 -21.06 0.98
CA ALA A 122 -11.35 -20.63 1.98
C ALA A 122 -12.79 -20.93 1.54
N SER A 123 -13.68 -21.16 2.51
CA SER A 123 -15.09 -21.39 2.24
C SER A 123 -15.78 -20.13 1.72
N ALA A 124 -16.60 -20.28 0.67
CA ALA A 124 -17.46 -19.21 0.15
C ALA A 124 -18.51 -18.70 1.18
N CYS A 125 -18.77 -19.44 2.26
CA CYS A 125 -19.67 -19.04 3.35
C CYS A 125 -18.94 -18.61 4.64
N ARG A 126 -17.60 -18.55 4.68
CA ARG A 126 -16.86 -18.38 5.94
C ARG A 126 -17.31 -17.17 6.79
N ASN A 127 -17.84 -16.14 6.12
CA ASN A 127 -18.31 -14.88 6.68
C ASN A 127 -19.85 -14.79 6.83
N ASP A 128 -20.59 -15.88 6.60
CA ASP A 128 -22.04 -15.97 6.78
C ASP A 128 -22.40 -17.01 7.89
N PRO A 129 -22.71 -16.56 9.12
CA PRO A 129 -23.07 -17.46 10.22
C PRO A 129 -24.48 -18.06 10.10
N GLU A 130 -25.32 -17.57 9.17
CA GLU A 130 -26.66 -18.11 8.90
C GLU A 130 -26.68 -19.10 7.72
N ALA A 131 -25.53 -19.34 7.08
CA ALA A 131 -25.38 -20.24 5.94
C ALA A 131 -25.72 -21.71 6.26
N MET A 132 -26.94 -22.13 5.93
CA MET A 132 -27.37 -23.53 6.06
C MET A 132 -26.76 -24.47 5.01
N VAL A 133 -26.35 -23.94 3.84
CA VAL A 133 -25.82 -24.70 2.70
C VAL A 133 -24.74 -23.88 2.01
N CYS A 134 -23.61 -24.51 1.70
CA CYS A 134 -22.47 -23.88 1.07
C CYS A 134 -22.06 -24.57 -0.21
N VAL A 135 -21.70 -23.79 -1.22
CA VAL A 135 -21.13 -24.33 -2.46
C VAL A 135 -19.69 -24.73 -2.19
N LEU A 136 -19.31 -25.93 -2.63
CA LEU A 136 -17.94 -26.47 -2.48
C LEU A 136 -16.97 -25.85 -3.51
N MET A 137 -16.92 -24.52 -3.57
CA MET A 137 -15.97 -23.75 -4.38
C MET A 137 -14.94 -23.10 -3.45
N CYS A 138 -13.66 -23.24 -3.80
CA CYS A 138 -12.57 -22.51 -3.17
C CYS A 138 -12.69 -21.01 -3.49
N VAL A 139 -12.62 -20.17 -2.47
CA VAL A 139 -12.29 -18.75 -2.61
C VAL A 139 -10.86 -18.56 -2.11
N GLN A 140 -9.97 -18.01 -2.92
CA GLN A 140 -8.63 -17.64 -2.46
C GLN A 140 -8.76 -16.39 -1.59
N VAL A 141 -8.13 -16.37 -0.43
CA VAL A 141 -8.24 -15.27 0.55
C VAL A 141 -6.87 -14.93 1.10
N CYS A 142 -6.61 -13.63 1.26
CA CYS A 142 -5.54 -13.11 2.09
C CYS A 142 -6.15 -12.40 3.31
N SER A 143 -5.83 -12.85 4.52
CA SER A 143 -6.30 -12.25 5.77
C SER A 143 -5.24 -11.33 6.38
N PHE A 144 -5.68 -10.19 6.91
CA PHE A 144 -4.86 -9.21 7.64
C PHE A 144 -5.37 -8.93 9.06
N ALA A 145 -6.31 -9.74 9.57
CA ALA A 145 -6.79 -9.63 10.95
C ALA A 145 -5.79 -10.29 11.93
N GLU A 146 -5.36 -9.54 12.95
CA GLU A 146 -4.54 -10.02 14.08
C GLU A 146 -5.35 -10.84 15.12
#